data_AF-A0AAU0RGF5-F1
#
_entry.id   AF-A0AAU0RGF5-F1
#
_cell.length_a   1.000
_cell.length_b   1.000
_cell.length_c   1.000
_cell.angle_alpha   90.00
_cell.angle_beta   90.00
_cell.angle_gamma   90.00
#
_symmetry.space_group_name_H-M   'P 1'
#
loop_
_entity.id
_entity.type
_entity.pdbx_description
1 polymer ?
#
loop_
_entity_poly.entity_id
_entity_poly.type
_entity_poly.pdbx_seq_one_letter_code
_entity_poly.pdbx_strand_id
1 'polypeptide(L)'
;MNNRQLFLRHVAQLSDAPLGIEMVKASGMYMWDVDGKKLLDLIAGISVCNVGHCHPAVVAAIQEQAATYMHLLVYGELVQSPQVAFATLLTQHLPSSLDSVYFTNSGAEAVEGAMKLAKRFTGRTEIIAFENSYHGSTQGAMSIMGDEEWRNAYRPLLPDIQHLKYNTWEAIDRITEKTACVIAETVQAEAGVIVPQQEWMKALREKCTQTGTLLVLDEIQCGLGRNGSLWGFEQFGIVPDILLLGKALGGGMPMGAFIANREIMWTLTNNPVLGHMTTFGGHPVICAAGMAGFKVLLEEKLTNTVRAKEALFHKYLQHPAIRAIRSQGLMMAVELESFAVNKKVIDACIEKGVMTDWFLFAPQCLRIAPPLIITEDEIKFACDTIIAVLNAVA
;
A
#
# COMPACT_ATOMS: atom_id res chain seq x y z
N MET A 1 -17.29 -4.13 32.24
CA MET A 1 -17.21 -4.25 30.78
C MET A 1 -15.81 -4.70 30.42
N ASN A 2 -15.63 -5.67 29.52
CA ASN A 2 -14.30 -6.01 28.99
C ASN A 2 -13.90 -5.06 27.84
N ASN A 3 -12.65 -5.10 27.39
CA ASN A 3 -12.16 -4.24 26.32
C ASN A 3 -12.91 -4.44 25.00
N ARG A 4 -13.35 -5.67 24.68
CA ARG A 4 -14.21 -5.92 23.51
C ARG A 4 -15.54 -5.16 23.58
N GLN A 5 -16.20 -5.13 24.74
CA GLN A 5 -17.42 -4.35 24.95
C GLN A 5 -17.16 -2.84 24.89
N LEU A 6 -16.02 -2.38 25.41
CA LEU A 6 -15.63 -0.97 25.31
C LEU A 6 -15.29 -0.58 23.86
N PHE A 7 -14.63 -1.46 23.11
CA PHE A 7 -14.35 -1.30 21.68
C PHE A 7 -15.65 -1.10 20.88
N LEU A 8 -16.62 -2.00 21.03
CA LEU A 8 -17.92 -1.89 20.36
C LEU A 8 -18.74 -0.66 20.79
N ARG A 9 -18.47 -0.12 21.97
CA ARG A 9 -19.18 1.05 22.51
C ARG A 9 -18.55 2.38 22.15
N HIS A 10 -17.21 2.45 22.17
CA HIS A 10 -16.46 3.72 22.16
C HIS A 10 -15.62 3.93 20.90
N VAL A 11 -15.37 2.88 20.11
CA VAL A 11 -14.67 2.99 18.83
C VAL A 11 -15.71 2.84 17.71
N ALA A 12 -15.67 3.74 16.74
CA ALA A 12 -16.57 3.69 15.59
C ALA A 12 -16.35 2.40 14.80
N GLN A 13 -17.45 1.74 14.42
CA GLN A 13 -17.41 0.49 13.66
C GLN A 13 -17.64 0.77 12.18
N LEU A 14 -16.88 0.09 11.33
CA LEU A 14 -17.01 0.15 9.86
C LEU A 14 -17.61 -1.15 9.28
N SER A 15 -18.03 -2.06 10.15
CA SER A 15 -18.70 -3.32 9.81
C SER A 15 -19.62 -3.73 10.95
N ASP A 16 -20.72 -4.41 10.67
CA ASP A 16 -21.68 -4.86 11.70
C ASP A 16 -21.14 -5.98 12.59
N ALA A 17 -20.09 -6.68 12.14
CA ALA A 17 -19.51 -7.83 12.82
C ALA A 17 -17.97 -7.82 12.73
N PRO A 18 -17.29 -6.87 13.41
CA PRO A 18 -15.83 -6.87 13.48
C PRO A 18 -15.32 -8.14 14.19
N LEU A 19 -14.15 -8.65 13.79
CA LEU A 19 -13.53 -9.81 14.43
C LEU A 19 -13.42 -9.62 15.96
N GLY A 20 -13.02 -8.43 16.40
CA GLY A 20 -13.00 -8.04 17.81
C GLY A 20 -12.08 -8.92 18.68
N ILE A 21 -10.97 -9.40 18.10
CA ILE A 21 -9.91 -10.14 18.80
C ILE A 21 -9.02 -9.13 19.53
N GLU A 22 -8.86 -9.29 20.83
CA GLU A 22 -8.03 -8.41 21.65
C GLU A 22 -6.58 -8.89 21.65
N MET A 23 -5.70 -8.11 21.03
CA MET A 23 -4.27 -8.41 20.90
C MET A 23 -3.46 -7.77 22.03
N VAL A 24 -2.51 -8.51 22.61
CA VAL A 24 -1.64 -8.02 23.71
C VAL A 24 -0.17 -7.96 23.35
N LYS A 25 0.24 -8.65 22.28
CA LYS A 25 1.64 -8.69 21.84
C LYS A 25 1.71 -8.96 20.34
N ALA A 26 2.73 -8.40 19.69
CA ALA A 26 3.14 -8.77 18.35
C ALA A 26 4.67 -8.77 18.25
N SER A 27 5.24 -9.69 17.46
CA SER A 27 6.69 -9.82 17.27
C SER A 27 6.99 -10.69 16.06
N GLY A 28 7.83 -10.19 15.15
CA GLY A 28 8.19 -10.88 13.93
C GLY A 28 6.97 -11.21 13.08
N MET A 29 6.70 -12.50 12.88
CA MET A 29 5.58 -13.01 12.09
C MET A 29 4.26 -13.16 12.85
N TYR A 30 4.26 -12.97 14.17
CA TYR A 30 3.16 -13.42 15.02
C TYR A 30 2.54 -12.33 15.88
N MET A 31 1.27 -12.56 16.19
CA MET A 31 0.48 -11.81 17.15
C MET A 31 -0.06 -12.76 18.22
N TRP A 32 -0.30 -12.26 19.43
CA TRP A 32 -0.88 -13.02 20.53
C TRP A 32 -2.07 -12.27 21.11
N ASP A 33 -3.18 -13.01 21.29
CA ASP A 33 -4.36 -12.48 21.97
C ASP A 33 -4.24 -12.60 23.50
N VAL A 34 -5.24 -12.06 24.20
CA VAL A 34 -5.36 -12.09 25.67
C VAL A 34 -5.37 -13.50 26.27
N ASP A 35 -5.78 -14.51 25.52
CA ASP A 35 -5.83 -15.91 25.94
C ASP A 35 -4.52 -16.65 25.62
N GLY A 36 -3.53 -15.95 25.05
CA GLY A 36 -2.23 -16.50 24.67
C GLY A 36 -2.24 -17.23 23.33
N LYS A 37 -3.34 -17.19 22.57
CA LYS A 37 -3.41 -17.79 21.24
C LYS A 37 -2.45 -17.07 20.31
N LYS A 38 -1.56 -17.85 19.70
CA LYS A 38 -0.58 -17.38 18.72
C LYS A 38 -1.20 -17.39 17.32
N LEU A 39 -1.16 -16.26 16.62
CA LEU A 39 -1.65 -16.09 15.25
C LEU A 39 -0.48 -15.76 14.32
N LEU A 40 -0.26 -16.57 13.28
CA LEU A 40 0.63 -16.26 12.17
C LEU A 40 -0.03 -15.18 11.30
N ASP A 41 0.67 -14.06 11.07
CA ASP A 41 0.15 -12.94 10.30
C ASP A 41 0.45 -13.09 8.81
N LEU A 42 -0.57 -13.43 8.01
CA LEU A 42 -0.48 -13.46 6.55
C LEU A 42 -0.93 -12.17 5.88
N ILE A 43 -1.23 -11.09 6.62
CA ILE A 43 -1.67 -9.81 6.02
C ILE A 43 -0.75 -8.64 6.35
N ALA A 44 0.08 -8.75 7.38
CA ALA A 44 1.03 -7.71 7.80
C ALA A 44 0.36 -6.36 8.07
N GLY A 45 -0.83 -6.35 8.67
CA GLY A 45 -1.63 -5.13 8.82
C GLY A 45 -2.01 -4.48 7.48
N ILE A 46 -2.30 -5.31 6.46
CA ILE A 46 -2.53 -4.91 5.07
C ILE A 46 -1.26 -4.34 4.43
N SER A 47 -0.23 -5.19 4.34
CA SER A 47 1.06 -4.91 3.69
C SER A 47 1.88 -3.78 4.33
N VAL A 48 1.68 -3.51 5.62
CA VAL A 48 2.40 -2.48 6.40
C VAL A 48 3.67 -3.05 7.03
N CYS A 49 3.57 -4.18 7.73
CA CYS A 49 4.67 -4.72 8.53
C CYS A 49 5.66 -5.54 7.69
N ASN A 50 6.26 -4.97 6.63
CA ASN A 50 7.19 -5.70 5.75
C ASN A 50 8.37 -6.34 6.49
N VAL A 51 8.90 -5.68 7.52
CA VAL A 51 10.02 -6.18 8.35
C VAL A 51 9.56 -6.92 9.62
N GLY A 52 8.27 -7.25 9.70
CA GLY A 52 7.66 -7.91 10.85
C GLY A 52 7.25 -6.94 11.97
N HIS A 53 6.54 -7.48 12.95
CA HIS A 53 6.04 -6.73 14.10
C HIS A 53 7.16 -6.40 15.09
N CYS A 54 7.18 -5.14 15.55
CA CYS A 54 8.10 -4.65 16.58
C CYS A 54 9.58 -4.98 16.29
N HIS A 55 10.02 -4.79 15.04
CA HIS A 55 11.42 -5.04 14.66
C HIS A 55 12.38 -4.26 15.57
N PRO A 56 13.40 -4.89 16.20
CA PRO A 56 14.23 -4.24 17.22
C PRO A 56 14.89 -2.94 16.75
N ALA A 57 15.41 -2.90 15.51
CA ALA A 57 16.01 -1.69 14.95
C ALA A 57 15.02 -0.53 14.80
N VAL A 58 13.77 -0.82 14.45
CA VAL A 58 12.71 0.19 14.31
C VAL A 58 12.30 0.73 15.67
N VAL A 59 12.09 -0.17 16.65
CA VAL A 59 11.75 0.21 18.03
C VAL A 59 12.84 1.08 18.65
N ALA A 60 14.12 0.71 18.48
CA ALA A 60 15.24 1.48 18.97
C ALA A 60 15.28 2.89 18.35
N ALA A 61 15.11 3.00 17.02
CA ALA A 61 15.09 4.28 16.32
C ALA A 61 13.95 5.21 16.80
N ILE A 62 12.76 4.63 17.09
CA ILE A 62 11.64 5.37 17.67
C ILE A 62 12.01 5.91 19.07
N GLN A 63 12.53 5.05 19.94
CA GLN A 63 12.89 5.40 21.31
C GLN A 63 13.96 6.49 21.37
N GLU A 64 15.01 6.34 20.57
CA GLU A 64 16.12 7.30 20.49
C GLU A 64 15.64 8.67 19.97
N GLN A 65 14.90 8.68 18.86
CA GLN A 65 14.42 9.94 18.30
C GLN A 65 13.42 10.64 19.22
N ALA A 66 12.51 9.89 19.85
CA ALA A 66 11.53 10.44 20.78
C ALA A 66 12.18 11.05 22.03
N ALA A 67 13.30 10.50 22.50
CA ALA A 67 14.08 11.07 23.60
C ALA A 67 14.80 12.39 23.22
N THR A 68 14.99 12.65 21.92
CA THR A 68 15.63 13.87 21.42
C THR A 68 14.60 14.98 21.14
N TYR A 69 13.66 14.73 20.23
CA TYR A 69 12.48 15.56 20.01
C TYR A 69 11.46 14.81 19.16
N MET A 70 10.18 15.05 19.45
CA MET A 70 9.08 14.40 18.72
C MET A 70 8.62 15.24 17.54
N HIS A 71 8.27 16.50 17.78
CA HIS A 71 7.63 17.34 16.78
C HIS A 71 8.17 18.77 16.83
N LEU A 72 8.43 19.34 15.65
CA LEU A 72 8.80 20.73 15.39
C LEU A 72 7.97 21.22 14.20
N LEU A 73 8.39 22.30 13.53
CA LEU A 73 7.75 22.78 12.31
C LEU A 73 8.14 21.90 11.10
N VAL A 74 7.27 20.96 10.74
CA VAL A 74 7.55 19.89 9.75
C VAL A 74 7.36 20.25 8.27
N TYR A 75 6.68 21.36 7.96
CA TYR A 75 6.43 21.78 6.57
C TYR A 75 7.60 22.56 5.92
N GLY A 76 8.82 22.37 6.41
CA GLY A 76 10.06 22.77 5.71
C GLY A 76 10.75 24.05 6.20
N GLU A 77 10.21 24.78 7.17
CA GLU A 77 10.88 25.98 7.73
C GLU A 77 12.07 25.62 8.63
N LEU A 78 12.07 24.40 9.21
CA LEU A 78 13.14 23.89 10.04
C LEU A 78 13.77 22.66 9.39
N VAL A 79 15.10 22.65 9.32
CA VAL A 79 15.86 21.48 8.88
C VAL A 79 15.86 20.43 9.99
N GLN A 80 15.23 19.29 9.73
CA GLN A 80 15.11 18.19 10.69
C GLN A 80 15.91 16.99 10.19
N SER A 81 17.01 16.66 10.88
CA SER A 81 17.95 15.62 10.44
C SER A 81 17.28 14.27 10.11
N PRO A 82 16.30 13.75 10.87
CA PRO A 82 15.64 12.48 10.51
C PRO A 82 14.85 12.56 9.20
N GLN A 83 14.16 13.67 8.96
CA GLN A 83 13.39 13.91 7.73
C GLN A 83 14.33 14.01 6.52
N VAL A 84 15.41 14.79 6.65
CA VAL A 84 16.43 14.96 5.61
C VAL A 84 17.15 13.63 5.32
N ALA A 85 17.57 12.90 6.36
CA ALA A 85 18.26 11.64 6.21
C ALA A 85 17.39 10.59 5.53
N PHE A 86 16.11 10.51 5.88
CA PHE A 86 15.22 9.54 5.26
C PHE A 86 14.91 9.89 3.80
N ALA A 87 14.61 11.16 3.50
CA ALA A 87 14.43 11.62 2.12
C ALA A 87 15.69 11.34 1.27
N THR A 88 16.88 11.61 1.81
CA THR A 88 18.16 11.36 1.14
C THR A 88 18.35 9.87 0.86
N LEU A 89 18.07 9.00 1.84
CA LEU A 89 18.20 7.56 1.65
C LEU A 89 17.20 7.03 0.61
N LEU A 90 15.94 7.52 0.61
CA LEU A 90 14.96 7.12 -0.40
C LEU A 90 15.41 7.50 -1.82
N THR A 91 15.86 8.75 -2.02
CA THR A 91 16.24 9.23 -3.36
C THR A 91 17.52 8.60 -3.88
N GLN A 92 18.42 8.13 -3.01
CA GLN A 92 19.60 7.32 -3.41
C GLN A 92 19.21 5.99 -4.07
N HIS A 93 18.01 5.48 -3.80
CA HIS A 93 17.48 4.24 -4.35
C HIS A 93 16.41 4.46 -5.42
N LEU A 94 16.22 5.69 -5.90
CA LEU A 94 15.27 6.04 -6.95
C LEU A 94 15.99 6.57 -8.20
N PRO A 95 15.37 6.51 -9.39
CA PRO A 95 15.87 7.20 -10.57
C PRO A 95 16.04 8.71 -10.32
N SER A 96 16.98 9.35 -11.02
CA SER A 96 17.29 10.78 -10.82
C SER A 96 16.13 11.74 -11.12
N SER A 97 15.08 11.28 -11.80
CA SER A 97 13.85 12.04 -12.03
C SER A 97 12.90 12.04 -10.83
N LEU A 98 13.15 11.24 -9.79
CA LEU A 98 12.38 11.16 -8.55
C LEU A 98 13.27 11.56 -7.37
N ASP A 99 13.62 12.85 -7.30
CA ASP A 99 14.67 13.40 -6.44
C ASP A 99 14.16 14.30 -5.30
N SER A 100 12.83 14.51 -5.21
CA SER A 100 12.22 15.36 -4.18
C SER A 100 11.03 14.66 -3.52
N VAL A 101 11.08 14.54 -2.18
CA VAL A 101 10.11 13.80 -1.37
C VAL A 101 9.25 14.78 -0.57
N TYR A 102 7.92 14.64 -0.66
CA TYR A 102 7.00 15.27 0.27
C TYR A 102 6.34 14.20 1.14
N PHE A 103 6.59 14.26 2.45
CA PHE A 103 6.02 13.31 3.42
C PHE A 103 4.63 13.73 3.89
N THR A 104 3.76 12.75 4.08
CA THR A 104 2.39 12.85 4.59
C THR A 104 2.17 11.78 5.67
N ASN A 105 0.95 11.69 6.23
CA ASN A 105 0.63 10.76 7.32
C ASN A 105 0.00 9.44 6.82
N SER A 106 -0.42 9.39 5.56
CA SER A 106 -1.08 8.22 4.99
C SER A 106 -0.94 8.17 3.47
N GLY A 107 -1.22 7.00 2.90
CA GLY A 107 -1.32 6.84 1.44
C GLY A 107 -2.38 7.74 0.81
N ALA A 108 -3.54 7.89 1.43
CA ALA A 108 -4.61 8.77 0.94
C ALA A 108 -4.15 10.24 0.90
N GLU A 109 -3.43 10.72 1.92
CA GLU A 109 -2.85 12.07 1.88
C GLU A 109 -1.78 12.22 0.79
N ALA A 110 -0.98 11.18 0.52
CA ALA A 110 -0.03 11.19 -0.60
C ALA A 110 -0.74 11.32 -1.95
N VAL A 111 -1.86 10.61 -2.13
CA VAL A 111 -2.73 10.70 -3.32
C VAL A 111 -3.31 12.11 -3.47
N GLU A 112 -3.87 12.69 -2.41
CA GLU A 112 -4.38 14.08 -2.41
C GLU A 112 -3.28 15.08 -2.80
N GLY A 113 -2.08 14.91 -2.24
CA GLY A 113 -0.90 15.69 -2.55
C GLY A 113 -0.49 15.60 -4.02
N ALA A 114 -0.44 14.39 -4.58
CA ALA A 114 -0.09 14.14 -5.96
C ALA A 114 -1.11 14.69 -6.96
N MET A 115 -2.41 14.53 -6.69
CA MET A 115 -3.45 15.13 -7.53
C MET A 115 -3.35 16.66 -7.55
N LYS A 116 -3.12 17.27 -6.38
CA LYS A 116 -2.86 18.72 -6.31
C LYS A 116 -1.60 19.08 -7.09
N LEU A 117 -0.50 18.37 -6.89
CA LEU A 117 0.77 18.61 -7.58
C LEU A 117 0.61 18.55 -9.11
N ALA A 118 -0.10 17.55 -9.63
CA ALA A 118 -0.36 17.42 -11.05
C ALA A 118 -1.15 18.60 -11.62
N LYS A 119 -2.22 19.03 -10.95
CA LYS A 119 -3.00 20.21 -11.35
C LYS A 119 -2.17 21.49 -11.32
N ARG A 120 -1.30 21.62 -10.31
CA ARG A 120 -0.42 22.79 -10.11
C ARG A 120 0.65 22.89 -11.18
N PHE A 121 1.26 21.77 -11.54
CA PHE A 121 2.30 21.72 -12.56
C PHE A 121 1.74 21.92 -13.97
N THR A 122 0.62 21.26 -14.29
CA THR A 122 0.07 21.27 -15.65
C THR A 122 -0.89 22.43 -15.93
N GLY A 123 -1.49 23.02 -14.89
CA GLY A 123 -2.58 23.99 -15.02
C GLY A 123 -3.91 23.38 -15.48
N ARG A 124 -4.03 22.05 -15.49
CA ARG A 124 -5.17 21.28 -16.00
C ARG A 124 -5.97 20.67 -14.83
N THR A 125 -7.23 20.29 -15.07
CA THR A 125 -8.11 19.74 -14.02
C THR A 125 -8.43 18.26 -14.19
N GLU A 126 -8.41 17.76 -15.42
CA GLU A 126 -8.85 16.40 -15.75
C GLU A 126 -7.88 15.34 -15.20
N ILE A 127 -8.42 14.36 -14.48
CA ILE A 127 -7.67 13.22 -13.95
C ILE A 127 -8.31 11.94 -14.49
N ILE A 128 -7.47 11.04 -14.98
CA ILE A 128 -7.88 9.68 -15.36
C ILE A 128 -7.45 8.71 -14.27
N ALA A 129 -8.41 7.94 -13.79
CA ALA A 129 -8.23 6.79 -12.90
C ALA A 129 -8.90 5.55 -13.50
N PHE A 130 -8.83 4.41 -12.83
CA PHE A 130 -9.25 3.14 -13.40
C PHE A 130 -10.35 2.45 -12.60
N GLU A 131 -11.19 1.67 -13.29
CA GLU A 131 -12.14 0.75 -12.63
C GLU A 131 -11.39 -0.18 -11.66
N ASN A 132 -12.00 -0.49 -10.52
CA ASN A 132 -11.42 -1.29 -9.42
C ASN A 132 -10.11 -0.76 -8.79
N SER A 133 -9.76 0.52 -8.99
CA SER A 133 -8.63 1.13 -8.29
C SER A 133 -8.95 1.47 -6.83
N TYR A 134 -7.97 1.30 -5.94
CA TYR A 134 -8.04 1.79 -4.56
C TYR A 134 -6.90 2.77 -4.27
N HIS A 135 -7.25 4.05 -4.11
CA HIS A 135 -6.29 5.12 -3.79
C HIS A 135 -6.53 5.77 -2.42
N GLY A 136 -7.39 5.16 -1.59
CA GLY A 136 -7.75 5.65 -0.25
C GLY A 136 -9.17 6.22 -0.16
N SER A 137 -9.51 6.71 1.03
CA SER A 137 -10.90 7.01 1.41
C SER A 137 -11.13 8.45 1.90
N THR A 138 -10.17 9.37 1.69
CA THR A 138 -10.44 10.81 1.81
C THR A 138 -11.28 11.28 0.62
N GLN A 139 -12.04 12.38 0.74
CA GLN A 139 -12.97 12.82 -0.30
C GLN A 139 -12.35 12.95 -1.71
N GLY A 140 -11.12 13.47 -1.82
CA GLY A 140 -10.43 13.55 -3.11
C GLY A 140 -9.97 12.19 -3.60
N ALA A 141 -9.26 11.42 -2.78
CA ALA A 141 -8.83 10.06 -3.13
C ALA A 141 -10.00 9.12 -3.48
N MET A 142 -11.13 9.25 -2.78
CA MET A 142 -12.37 8.54 -3.06
C MET A 142 -13.00 8.97 -4.39
N SER A 143 -12.76 10.21 -4.84
CA SER A 143 -13.22 10.67 -6.15
C SER A 143 -12.58 9.92 -7.32
N ILE A 144 -11.43 9.28 -7.10
CA ILE A 144 -10.70 8.46 -8.08
C ILE A 144 -10.72 6.96 -7.74
N MET A 145 -11.50 6.54 -6.73
CA MET A 145 -11.70 5.13 -6.40
C MET A 145 -12.51 4.47 -7.51
N GLY A 146 -12.06 3.32 -8.02
CA GLY A 146 -12.61 2.71 -9.23
C GLY A 146 -13.92 1.95 -9.07
N ASP A 147 -14.34 1.66 -7.83
CA ASP A 147 -15.58 0.92 -7.55
C ASP A 147 -16.76 1.89 -7.29
N GLU A 148 -17.86 1.69 -8.02
CA GLU A 148 -19.03 2.56 -7.93
C GLU A 148 -19.81 2.39 -6.62
N GLU A 149 -19.91 1.16 -6.10
CA GLU A 149 -20.66 0.88 -4.87
C GLU A 149 -20.06 1.67 -3.69
N TRP A 150 -18.73 1.65 -3.58
CA TRP A 150 -18.02 2.29 -2.48
C TRP A 150 -18.01 3.82 -2.55
N ARG A 151 -17.96 4.41 -3.75
CA ARG A 151 -17.88 5.88 -3.90
C ARG A 151 -19.24 6.58 -4.00
N ASN A 152 -20.29 5.89 -4.46
CA ASN A 152 -21.56 6.53 -4.80
C ASN A 152 -22.25 7.20 -3.60
N ALA A 153 -22.12 6.64 -2.39
CA ALA A 153 -22.76 7.16 -1.18
C ALA A 153 -22.23 8.54 -0.72
N TYR A 154 -21.11 9.01 -1.27
CA TYR A 154 -20.41 10.22 -0.81
C TYR A 154 -20.45 11.37 -1.81
N ARG A 155 -21.26 11.26 -2.88
CA ARG A 155 -21.41 12.29 -3.91
C ARG A 155 -22.10 13.56 -3.36
N PRO A 156 -21.82 14.75 -3.93
CA PRO A 156 -20.91 15.01 -5.05
C PRO A 156 -19.43 14.88 -4.68
N LEU A 157 -18.66 14.24 -5.56
CA LEU A 157 -17.20 14.07 -5.48
C LEU A 157 -16.49 15.07 -6.42
N LEU A 158 -15.15 15.07 -6.47
CA LEU A 158 -14.40 15.98 -7.35
C LEU A 158 -14.85 15.84 -8.81
N PRO A 159 -15.05 16.95 -9.54
CA PRO A 159 -15.38 16.93 -10.96
C PRO A 159 -14.14 16.60 -11.80
N ASP A 160 -14.35 16.44 -13.11
CA ASP A 160 -13.32 16.16 -14.12
C ASP A 160 -12.50 14.88 -13.86
N ILE A 161 -13.13 13.87 -13.25
CA ILE A 161 -12.54 12.54 -13.10
C ILE A 161 -13.14 11.58 -14.13
N GLN A 162 -12.28 10.92 -14.89
CA GLN A 162 -12.66 9.80 -15.75
C GLN A 162 -12.24 8.48 -15.12
N HIS A 163 -13.13 7.49 -15.11
CA HIS A 163 -12.83 6.13 -14.72
C HIS A 163 -12.85 5.25 -15.95
N LEU A 164 -11.68 4.75 -16.35
CA LEU A 164 -11.49 3.94 -17.54
C LEU A 164 -11.17 2.50 -17.16
N LYS A 165 -11.33 1.57 -18.10
CA LYS A 165 -10.98 0.17 -17.86
C LYS A 165 -9.47 0.02 -17.75
N TYR A 166 -9.02 -0.53 -16.61
CA TYR A 166 -7.61 -0.82 -16.39
C TYR A 166 -7.07 -1.78 -17.47
N ASN A 167 -5.83 -1.58 -17.90
CA ASN A 167 -5.17 -2.47 -18.85
C ASN A 167 -5.87 -2.60 -20.22
N THR A 168 -6.46 -1.51 -20.72
CA THR A 168 -7.11 -1.45 -22.05
C THR A 168 -6.53 -0.36 -22.94
N TRP A 169 -6.47 -0.61 -24.25
CA TRP A 169 -5.99 0.36 -25.24
C TRP A 169 -6.89 1.59 -25.36
N GLU A 170 -8.21 1.41 -25.19
CA GLU A 170 -9.17 2.51 -25.12
C GLU A 170 -8.76 3.54 -24.06
N ALA A 171 -8.27 3.09 -22.90
CA ALA A 171 -7.82 4.01 -21.86
C ALA A 171 -6.65 4.90 -22.30
N ILE A 172 -5.78 4.40 -23.18
CA ILE A 172 -4.64 5.15 -23.72
C ILE A 172 -5.13 6.25 -24.67
N ASP A 173 -6.12 5.94 -25.51
CA ASP A 173 -6.67 6.88 -26.50
C ASP A 173 -7.39 8.07 -25.85
N ARG A 174 -7.86 7.92 -24.61
CA ARG A 174 -8.55 8.96 -23.84
C ARG A 174 -7.62 10.01 -23.22
N ILE A 175 -6.31 9.76 -23.19
CA ILE A 175 -5.34 10.69 -22.62
C ILE A 175 -5.07 11.81 -23.62
N THR A 176 -5.29 13.06 -23.19
CA THR A 176 -5.17 14.24 -24.07
C THR A 176 -4.36 15.36 -23.41
N GLU A 177 -4.11 16.43 -24.16
CA GLU A 177 -3.49 17.66 -23.64
C GLU A 177 -4.36 18.41 -22.62
N LYS A 178 -5.59 17.94 -22.34
CA LYS A 178 -6.42 18.45 -21.23
C LYS A 178 -6.20 17.68 -19.94
N THR A 179 -5.61 16.49 -20.00
CA THR A 179 -5.41 15.62 -18.85
C THR A 179 -4.21 16.11 -18.02
N ALA A 180 -4.46 16.38 -16.73
CA ALA A 180 -3.45 16.77 -15.74
C ALA A 180 -2.59 15.58 -15.34
N CYS A 181 -3.23 14.47 -14.96
CA CYS A 181 -2.55 13.22 -14.70
C CYS A 181 -3.40 12.00 -15.03
N VAL A 182 -2.69 10.89 -15.28
CA VAL A 182 -3.23 9.55 -15.14
C VAL A 182 -2.68 8.97 -13.84
N ILE A 183 -3.56 8.49 -12.96
CA ILE A 183 -3.18 7.83 -11.72
C ILE A 183 -3.56 6.35 -11.80
N ALA A 184 -2.58 5.47 -11.59
CA ALA A 184 -2.73 4.03 -11.67
C ALA A 184 -2.00 3.36 -10.50
N GLU A 185 -2.54 2.28 -9.96
CA GLU A 185 -1.72 1.31 -9.23
C GLU A 185 -0.80 0.59 -10.23
N THR A 186 0.48 0.41 -9.88
CA THR A 186 1.40 -0.41 -10.70
C THR A 186 0.89 -1.86 -10.80
N VAL A 187 0.24 -2.34 -9.74
CA VAL A 187 -0.53 -3.59 -9.67
C VAL A 187 -1.77 -3.32 -8.84
N GLN A 188 -2.97 -3.53 -9.40
CA GLN A 188 -4.21 -3.32 -8.64
C GLN A 188 -4.34 -4.39 -7.56
N ALA A 189 -4.04 -4.00 -6.33
CA ALA A 189 -3.95 -4.95 -5.23
C ALA A 189 -5.34 -5.33 -4.70
N GLU A 190 -6.18 -4.34 -4.42
CA GLU A 190 -7.55 -4.53 -3.89
C GLU A 190 -8.49 -5.21 -4.90
N ALA A 191 -8.17 -5.20 -6.20
CA ALA A 191 -8.85 -5.95 -7.26
C ALA A 191 -8.48 -7.46 -7.29
N GLY A 192 -7.77 -7.95 -6.28
CA GLY A 192 -7.30 -9.33 -6.22
C GLY A 192 -6.02 -9.56 -7.01
N VAL A 193 -5.07 -8.63 -6.90
CA VAL A 193 -3.71 -8.70 -7.48
C VAL A 193 -3.74 -8.83 -9.00
N ILE A 194 -4.17 -7.76 -9.67
CA ILE A 194 -4.20 -7.67 -11.14
C ILE A 194 -2.95 -6.96 -11.64
N VAL A 195 -2.07 -7.72 -12.29
CA VAL A 195 -0.85 -7.20 -12.93
C VAL A 195 -1.19 -6.80 -14.38
N PRO A 196 -0.91 -5.56 -14.81
CA PRO A 196 -1.20 -5.12 -16.17
C PRO A 196 -0.22 -5.75 -17.19
N GLN A 197 -0.56 -5.64 -18.48
CA GLN A 197 0.34 -6.01 -19.56
C GLN A 197 1.55 -5.07 -19.60
N GLN A 198 2.72 -5.62 -19.92
CA GLN A 198 3.96 -4.85 -20.04
C GLN A 198 3.83 -3.74 -21.08
N GLU A 199 3.26 -4.10 -22.24
CA GLU A 199 3.08 -3.22 -23.38
C GLU A 199 2.12 -2.08 -23.06
N TRP A 200 1.07 -2.37 -22.29
CA TRP A 200 0.11 -1.35 -21.88
C TRP A 200 0.73 -0.33 -20.93
N MET A 201 1.49 -0.77 -19.93
CA MET A 201 2.16 0.15 -18.99
C MET A 201 3.19 1.05 -19.71
N LYS A 202 3.92 0.49 -20.69
CA LYS A 202 4.82 1.27 -21.56
C LYS A 202 4.07 2.29 -22.42
N ALA A 203 2.97 1.88 -23.05
CA ALA A 203 2.14 2.78 -23.85
C ALA A 203 1.51 3.89 -23.01
N LEU A 204 1.10 3.58 -21.77
CA LEU A 204 0.59 4.56 -20.81
C LEU A 204 1.65 5.63 -20.51
N ARG A 205 2.88 5.20 -20.20
CA ARG A 205 4.01 6.11 -20.00
C ARG A 205 4.27 6.97 -21.22
N GLU A 206 4.38 6.36 -22.39
CA GLU A 206 4.66 7.05 -23.65
C GLU A 206 3.58 8.09 -23.97
N LYS A 207 2.31 7.73 -23.83
CA LYS A 207 1.19 8.62 -24.08
C LYS A 207 1.19 9.82 -23.14
N CYS A 208 1.41 9.59 -21.85
CA CYS A 208 1.55 10.67 -20.87
C CYS A 208 2.68 11.65 -21.26
N THR A 209 3.82 11.14 -21.72
CA THR A 209 4.92 11.98 -22.23
C THR A 209 4.51 12.79 -23.46
N GLN A 210 3.83 12.16 -24.43
CA GLN A 210 3.40 12.83 -25.66
C GLN A 210 2.40 13.98 -25.41
N THR A 211 1.50 13.84 -24.44
CA THR A 211 0.44 14.83 -24.14
C THR A 211 0.83 15.85 -23.06
N GLY A 212 2.02 15.70 -22.46
CA GLY A 212 2.44 16.46 -21.28
C GLY A 212 1.58 16.18 -20.04
N THR A 213 0.95 15.00 -19.97
CA THR A 213 0.18 14.52 -18.83
C THR A 213 1.12 13.83 -17.85
N LEU A 214 0.95 14.05 -16.54
CA LEU A 214 1.78 13.36 -15.56
C LEU A 214 1.29 11.92 -15.33
N LEU A 215 2.21 10.95 -15.38
CA LEU A 215 1.95 9.59 -14.91
C LEU A 215 2.22 9.52 -13.41
N VAL A 216 1.18 9.21 -12.64
CA VAL A 216 1.26 8.93 -11.21
C VAL A 216 1.13 7.43 -11.00
N LEU A 217 2.16 6.81 -10.43
CA LEU A 217 2.09 5.40 -10.03
C LEU A 217 1.94 5.29 -8.52
N ASP A 218 0.83 4.68 -8.12
CA ASP A 218 0.55 4.29 -6.76
C ASP A 218 1.24 2.97 -6.45
N GLU A 219 2.32 3.06 -5.65
CA GLU A 219 3.03 1.90 -5.12
C GLU A 219 2.91 1.77 -3.61
N ILE A 220 1.87 2.37 -3.02
CA ILE A 220 1.62 2.33 -1.59
C ILE A 220 1.58 0.88 -1.09
N GLN A 221 0.98 -0.04 -1.85
CA GLN A 221 0.91 -1.46 -1.49
C GLN A 221 1.98 -2.33 -2.12
N CYS A 222 2.27 -2.13 -3.41
CA CYS A 222 3.14 -3.03 -4.15
C CYS A 222 4.62 -2.71 -3.99
N GLY A 223 5.00 -1.48 -3.59
CA GLY A 223 6.38 -1.05 -3.46
C GLY A 223 7.14 -1.66 -2.28
N LEU A 224 8.34 -1.15 -2.02
CA LEU A 224 9.18 -1.51 -0.88
C LEU A 224 9.46 -3.02 -0.78
N GLY A 225 9.78 -3.65 -1.92
CA GLY A 225 10.18 -5.06 -1.98
C GLY A 225 9.03 -6.06 -2.07
N ARG A 226 7.78 -5.65 -1.77
CA ARG A 226 6.60 -6.53 -1.72
C ARG A 226 6.40 -7.32 -3.02
N ASN A 227 6.55 -6.64 -4.15
CA ASN A 227 6.39 -7.18 -5.49
C ASN A 227 7.57 -8.05 -5.98
N GLY A 228 8.65 -8.17 -5.20
CA GLY A 228 9.89 -8.86 -5.59
C GLY A 228 10.97 -7.96 -6.21
N SER A 229 10.67 -6.70 -6.46
CA SER A 229 11.60 -5.61 -6.77
C SER A 229 11.43 -4.49 -5.74
N LEU A 230 12.40 -3.59 -5.62
CA LEU A 230 12.29 -2.49 -4.66
C LEU A 230 11.10 -1.59 -5.03
N TRP A 231 10.97 -1.27 -6.31
CA TRP A 231 9.83 -0.56 -6.89
C TRP A 231 9.19 -1.41 -8.00
N GLY A 232 7.86 -1.36 -8.10
CA GLY A 232 7.11 -2.14 -9.08
C GLY A 232 7.35 -1.67 -10.51
N PHE A 233 7.48 -0.37 -10.74
CA PHE A 233 7.68 0.23 -12.06
C PHE A 233 8.97 -0.27 -12.75
N GLU A 234 9.97 -0.71 -11.97
CA GLU A 234 11.23 -1.26 -12.48
C GLU A 234 10.97 -2.48 -13.37
N GLN A 235 9.98 -3.29 -13.02
CA GLN A 235 9.61 -4.48 -13.78
C GLN A 235 9.00 -4.13 -15.15
N PHE A 236 8.41 -2.95 -15.25
CA PHE A 236 7.83 -2.42 -16.49
C PHE A 236 8.86 -1.69 -17.37
N GLY A 237 10.05 -1.38 -16.82
CA GLY A 237 11.09 -0.62 -17.51
C GLY A 237 10.68 0.83 -17.79
N ILE A 238 9.86 1.42 -16.92
CA ILE A 238 9.39 2.81 -17.02
C ILE A 238 9.68 3.55 -15.72
N VAL A 239 9.57 4.89 -15.73
CA VAL A 239 9.62 5.72 -14.52
C VAL A 239 8.41 6.67 -14.51
N PRO A 240 7.64 6.75 -13.41
CA PRO A 240 6.53 7.70 -13.30
C PRO A 240 7.04 9.14 -13.10
N ASP A 241 6.17 10.12 -13.32
CA ASP A 241 6.48 11.51 -12.98
C ASP A 241 6.25 11.78 -11.49
N ILE A 242 5.29 11.08 -10.89
CA ILE A 242 5.03 11.10 -9.44
C ILE A 242 4.88 9.65 -8.94
N LEU A 243 5.67 9.28 -7.94
CA LEU A 243 5.59 8.00 -7.24
C LEU A 243 4.90 8.18 -5.89
N LEU A 244 3.91 7.35 -5.58
CA LEU A 244 3.25 7.34 -4.27
C LEU A 244 3.73 6.18 -3.43
N LEU A 245 4.07 6.46 -2.17
CA LEU A 245 4.50 5.49 -1.17
C LEU A 245 3.67 5.64 0.10
N GLY A 246 3.55 4.56 0.86
CA GLY A 246 2.83 4.52 2.13
C GLY A 246 3.02 3.16 2.81
N LYS A 247 2.05 2.71 3.62
CA LYS A 247 2.06 1.40 4.30
C LYS A 247 3.43 1.10 4.94
N ALA A 248 4.23 0.22 4.34
CA ALA A 248 5.54 -0.18 4.84
C ALA A 248 6.57 0.98 4.95
N LEU A 249 6.33 2.11 4.28
CA LEU A 249 7.20 3.28 4.29
C LEU A 249 7.51 3.77 5.71
N GLY A 250 6.52 3.74 6.60
CA GLY A 250 6.68 4.23 7.98
C GLY A 250 7.25 3.20 8.96
N GLY A 251 7.63 2.00 8.50
CA GLY A 251 8.10 0.94 9.40
C GLY A 251 7.08 0.52 10.45
N GLY A 252 5.78 0.62 10.15
CA GLY A 252 4.66 0.40 11.08
C GLY A 252 4.07 1.68 11.68
N MET A 253 4.72 2.84 11.49
CA MET A 253 4.18 4.15 11.88
C MET A 253 3.39 4.80 10.73
N PRO A 254 2.45 5.73 10.99
CA PRO A 254 1.64 6.35 9.95
C PRO A 254 2.49 7.27 9.06
N MET A 255 2.69 6.87 7.81
CA MET A 255 3.42 7.66 6.83
C MET A 255 2.90 7.42 5.41
N GLY A 256 2.83 8.49 4.63
CA GLY A 256 2.78 8.46 3.18
C GLY A 256 3.85 9.37 2.59
N ALA A 257 4.07 9.28 1.28
CA ALA A 257 4.87 10.24 0.54
C ALA A 257 4.44 10.29 -0.93
N PHE A 258 4.53 11.48 -1.53
CA PHE A 258 4.59 11.62 -2.98
C PHE A 258 5.96 12.15 -3.37
N ILE A 259 6.57 11.51 -4.36
CA ILE A 259 7.93 11.77 -4.81
C ILE A 259 7.87 12.16 -6.27
N ALA A 260 8.52 13.26 -6.64
CA ALA A 260 8.56 13.76 -8.00
C ALA A 260 9.92 14.43 -8.27
N ASN A 261 10.12 14.85 -9.52
CA ASN A 261 11.22 15.74 -9.81
C ASN A 261 11.05 17.06 -9.04
N ARG A 262 12.15 17.63 -8.55
CA ARG A 262 12.19 18.90 -7.83
C ARG A 262 11.51 20.05 -8.58
N GLU A 263 11.64 20.13 -9.91
CA GLU A 263 10.97 21.16 -10.71
C GLU A 263 9.44 21.06 -10.62
N ILE A 264 8.91 19.84 -10.64
CA ILE A 264 7.47 19.58 -10.44
C ILE A 264 7.10 19.94 -9.00
N MET A 265 7.82 19.38 -8.02
CA MET A 265 7.56 19.56 -6.59
C MET A 265 7.53 21.03 -6.17
N TRP A 266 8.43 21.86 -6.72
CA TRP A 266 8.53 23.27 -6.38
C TRP A 266 7.38 24.14 -6.87
N THR A 267 6.48 23.64 -7.71
CA THR A 267 5.23 24.34 -8.03
C THR A 267 4.29 24.51 -6.82
N LEU A 268 4.54 23.78 -5.73
CA LEU A 268 3.84 23.98 -4.45
C LEU A 268 4.36 25.18 -3.65
N THR A 269 5.49 25.78 -4.02
CA THR A 269 6.14 26.85 -3.24
C THR A 269 5.51 28.23 -3.43
N ASN A 270 4.82 28.47 -4.55
CA ASN A 270 4.34 29.80 -4.94
C ASN A 270 3.01 29.72 -5.69
N ASN A 271 2.18 30.78 -5.65
CA ASN A 271 0.92 30.93 -6.40
C ASN A 271 -0.27 29.99 -6.04
N PRO A 272 -0.64 29.75 -4.77
CA PRO A 272 -0.20 30.44 -3.57
C PRO A 272 1.02 29.76 -2.94
N VAL A 273 1.69 30.49 -2.05
CA VAL A 273 2.67 29.88 -1.14
C VAL A 273 1.99 28.80 -0.29
N LEU A 274 2.75 27.82 0.16
CA LEU A 274 2.22 26.69 0.95
C LEU A 274 1.12 25.91 0.21
N GLY A 275 1.34 25.62 -1.08
CA GLY A 275 0.36 24.98 -1.96
C GLY A 275 -0.14 23.61 -1.48
N HIS A 276 0.61 22.94 -0.60
CA HIS A 276 0.18 21.78 0.16
C HIS A 276 0.78 21.82 1.57
N MET A 277 -0.02 21.47 2.57
CA MET A 277 0.36 21.54 3.98
C MET A 277 -0.17 20.34 4.74
N THR A 278 0.57 19.97 5.78
CA THR A 278 0.18 18.96 6.76
C THR A 278 0.87 19.29 8.08
N THR A 279 0.17 19.05 9.19
CA THR A 279 0.73 19.31 10.53
C THR A 279 1.76 18.26 10.92
N PHE A 280 1.62 17.01 10.47
CA PHE A 280 2.44 15.89 10.94
C PHE A 280 3.26 15.22 9.84
N GLY A 281 3.06 15.55 8.56
CA GLY A 281 3.85 14.97 7.48
C GLY A 281 5.34 15.25 7.66
N GLY A 282 6.15 14.18 7.66
CA GLY A 282 7.58 14.28 7.92
C GLY A 282 7.95 14.35 9.40
N HIS A 283 7.07 13.90 10.30
CA HIS A 283 7.33 13.83 11.74
C HIS A 283 8.65 13.09 12.05
N PRO A 284 9.60 13.68 12.78
CA PRO A 284 10.94 13.13 13.06
C PRO A 284 10.96 11.68 13.52
N VAL A 285 10.13 11.33 14.50
CA VAL A 285 10.04 9.96 15.03
C VAL A 285 9.58 8.96 13.96
N ILE A 286 8.64 9.36 13.10
CA ILE A 286 8.11 8.51 12.02
C ILE A 286 9.15 8.40 10.90
N CYS A 287 9.88 9.46 10.57
CA CYS A 287 11.01 9.40 9.64
C CYS A 287 12.14 8.49 10.16
N ALA A 288 12.47 8.55 11.45
CA ALA A 288 13.45 7.64 12.06
C ALA A 288 13.00 6.17 11.98
N ALA A 289 11.73 5.90 12.30
CA ALA A 289 11.13 4.57 12.18
C ALA A 289 11.14 4.04 10.74
N GLY A 290 10.65 4.84 9.80
CA GLY A 290 10.62 4.49 8.38
C GLY A 290 12.01 4.27 7.79
N MET A 291 12.97 5.13 8.13
CA MET A 291 14.37 4.96 7.72
C MET A 291 14.98 3.67 8.27
N ALA A 292 14.73 3.34 9.54
CA ALA A 292 15.20 2.09 10.13
C ALA A 292 14.58 0.87 9.44
N GLY A 293 13.28 0.89 9.16
CA GLY A 293 12.59 -0.19 8.43
C GLY A 293 13.12 -0.35 7.00
N PHE A 294 13.38 0.77 6.32
CA PHE A 294 13.95 0.77 4.96
C PHE A 294 15.40 0.25 4.95
N LYS A 295 16.21 0.60 5.95
CA LYS A 295 17.56 0.03 6.11
C LYS A 295 17.52 -1.48 6.31
N VAL A 296 16.65 -1.99 7.18
CA VAL A 296 16.48 -3.44 7.39
C VAL A 296 16.13 -4.14 6.06
N LEU A 297 15.16 -3.60 5.31
CA LEU A 297 14.79 -4.12 4.00
C LEU A 297 16.00 -4.26 3.05
N LEU A 298 16.86 -3.24 3.01
CA LEU A 298 18.03 -3.19 2.14
C LEU A 298 19.19 -4.07 2.63
N GLU A 299 19.56 -3.95 3.91
CA GLU A 299 20.71 -4.62 4.53
C GLU A 299 20.50 -6.14 4.63
N GLU A 300 19.30 -6.57 5.01
CA GLU A 300 18.94 -7.99 5.04
C GLU A 300 18.55 -8.54 3.66
N LYS A 301 18.55 -7.69 2.63
CA LYS A 301 18.23 -8.05 1.24
C LYS A 301 16.90 -8.79 1.11
N LEU A 302 15.88 -8.37 1.87
CA LEU A 302 14.63 -9.13 1.98
C LEU A 302 13.95 -9.31 0.62
N THR A 303 14.03 -8.29 -0.25
CA THR A 303 13.51 -8.33 -1.63
C THR A 303 14.01 -9.53 -2.43
N ASN A 304 15.28 -9.94 -2.25
CA ASN A 304 15.87 -11.06 -3.00
C ASN A 304 15.21 -12.41 -2.69
N THR A 305 14.55 -12.53 -1.53
CA THR A 305 13.91 -13.78 -1.09
C THR A 305 12.45 -13.90 -1.53
N VAL A 306 11.84 -12.80 -1.96
CA VAL A 306 10.39 -12.69 -2.19
C VAL A 306 9.91 -13.65 -3.28
N ARG A 307 10.62 -13.76 -4.40
CA ARG A 307 10.24 -14.65 -5.52
C ARG A 307 10.35 -16.14 -5.16
N ALA A 308 11.35 -16.52 -4.38
CA ALA A 308 11.48 -17.89 -3.91
C ALA A 308 10.32 -18.27 -2.96
N LYS A 309 9.94 -17.34 -2.07
CA LYS A 309 8.81 -17.52 -1.14
C LYS A 309 7.45 -17.55 -1.85
N GLU A 310 7.26 -16.70 -2.86
CA GLU A 310 6.10 -16.75 -3.77
C GLU A 310 5.96 -18.14 -4.41
N ALA A 311 7.04 -18.71 -4.93
CA ALA A 311 7.03 -20.05 -5.53
C ALA A 311 6.64 -21.16 -4.53
N LEU A 312 7.01 -21.03 -3.26
CA LEU A 312 6.61 -21.98 -2.21
C LEU A 312 5.11 -21.95 -1.94
N PHE A 313 4.48 -20.76 -1.89
CA PHE A 313 3.03 -20.66 -1.77
C PHE A 313 2.33 -21.33 -2.96
N HIS A 314 2.77 -21.07 -4.19
CA HIS A 314 2.23 -21.76 -5.38
C HIS A 314 2.40 -23.27 -5.31
N LYS A 315 3.56 -23.74 -4.84
CA LYS A 315 3.84 -25.18 -4.69
C LYS A 315 2.89 -25.85 -3.68
N TYR A 316 2.63 -25.23 -2.53
CA TYR A 316 1.91 -25.86 -1.43
C TYR A 316 0.39 -25.60 -1.42
N LEU A 317 -0.09 -24.50 -2.02
CA LEU A 317 -1.52 -24.20 -2.12
C LEU A 317 -2.17 -24.91 -3.31
N GLN A 318 -2.24 -26.24 -3.23
CA GLN A 318 -2.84 -27.09 -4.26
C GLN A 318 -4.12 -27.75 -3.72
N HIS A 319 -5.29 -27.30 -4.19
CA HIS A 319 -6.59 -27.84 -3.77
C HIS A 319 -7.67 -27.63 -4.85
N PRO A 320 -8.60 -28.58 -5.10
CA PRO A 320 -9.64 -28.43 -6.12
C PRO A 320 -10.57 -27.23 -5.95
N ALA A 321 -10.78 -26.77 -4.71
CA ALA A 321 -11.60 -25.58 -4.42
C ALA A 321 -10.89 -24.25 -4.76
N ILE A 322 -9.57 -24.26 -4.99
CA ILE A 322 -8.82 -23.08 -5.42
C ILE A 322 -8.98 -22.95 -6.94
N ARG A 323 -9.66 -21.90 -7.38
CA ARG A 323 -9.93 -21.64 -8.81
C ARG A 323 -8.74 -21.02 -9.52
N ALA A 324 -8.05 -20.12 -8.84
CA ALA A 324 -6.86 -19.45 -9.33
C ALA A 324 -6.00 -18.94 -8.18
N ILE A 325 -4.70 -18.82 -8.41
CA ILE A 325 -3.80 -18.06 -7.54
C ILE A 325 -3.17 -16.97 -8.42
N ARG A 326 -3.45 -15.71 -8.09
CA ARG A 326 -2.77 -14.56 -8.68
C ARG A 326 -1.76 -14.03 -7.69
N SER A 327 -0.56 -13.71 -8.15
CA SER A 327 0.49 -13.17 -7.28
C SER A 327 1.40 -12.21 -8.01
N GLN A 328 1.97 -11.31 -7.23
CA GLN A 328 3.12 -10.52 -7.62
C GLN A 328 4.04 -10.43 -6.40
N GLY A 329 5.01 -11.35 -6.30
CA GLY A 329 5.84 -11.50 -5.11
C GLY A 329 5.00 -12.01 -3.94
N LEU A 330 5.22 -11.44 -2.75
CA LEU A 330 4.45 -11.78 -1.54
C LEU A 330 3.17 -10.95 -1.43
N MET A 331 2.51 -10.67 -2.55
CA MET A 331 1.18 -10.08 -2.63
C MET A 331 0.35 -11.02 -3.48
N MET A 332 -0.55 -11.78 -2.85
CA MET A 332 -1.24 -12.88 -3.50
C MET A 332 -2.74 -12.91 -3.17
N ALA A 333 -3.52 -13.35 -4.14
CA ALA A 333 -4.95 -13.60 -4.06
C ALA A 333 -5.23 -15.06 -4.42
N VAL A 334 -5.85 -15.79 -3.50
CA VAL A 334 -6.29 -17.18 -3.70
C VAL A 334 -7.80 -17.15 -3.95
N GLU A 335 -8.20 -17.39 -5.20
CA GLU A 335 -9.59 -17.30 -5.63
C GLU A 335 -10.37 -18.56 -5.27
N LEU A 336 -11.49 -18.35 -4.57
CA LEU A 336 -12.45 -19.39 -4.20
C LEU A 336 -13.78 -19.17 -4.92
N GLU A 337 -14.77 -20.01 -4.62
CA GLU A 337 -16.04 -19.97 -5.34
C GLU A 337 -16.83 -18.68 -5.20
N SER A 338 -16.88 -18.14 -3.99
CA SER A 338 -17.68 -16.97 -3.64
C SER A 338 -17.15 -16.33 -2.36
N PHE A 339 -17.59 -15.11 -2.07
CA PHE A 339 -17.33 -14.44 -0.79
C PHE A 339 -17.79 -15.28 0.41
N ALA A 340 -18.96 -15.93 0.31
CA ALA A 340 -19.50 -16.74 1.41
C ALA A 340 -18.60 -17.94 1.75
N VAL A 341 -18.02 -18.59 0.74
CA VAL A 341 -17.03 -19.66 0.94
C VAL A 341 -15.75 -19.09 1.52
N ASN A 342 -15.23 -18.01 0.93
CA ASN A 342 -14.01 -17.36 1.40
C ASN A 342 -14.10 -16.92 2.88
N LYS A 343 -15.21 -16.32 3.29
CA LYS A 343 -15.42 -15.88 4.67
C LYS A 343 -15.35 -17.04 5.66
N LYS A 344 -15.97 -18.19 5.34
CA LYS A 344 -15.90 -19.41 6.17
C LYS A 344 -14.46 -19.93 6.27
N VAL A 345 -13.71 -19.91 5.16
CA VAL A 345 -12.31 -20.31 5.14
C VAL A 345 -11.46 -19.39 6.00
N ILE A 346 -11.64 -18.06 5.89
CA ILE A 346 -10.93 -17.06 6.69
C ILE A 346 -11.19 -17.29 8.19
N ASP A 347 -12.46 -17.43 8.58
CA ASP A 347 -12.84 -17.63 9.99
C ASP A 347 -12.19 -18.90 10.55
N ALA A 348 -12.26 -20.01 9.83
CA ALA A 348 -11.65 -21.28 10.23
C ALA A 348 -10.10 -21.23 10.23
N CYS A 349 -9.47 -20.43 9.36
CA CYS A 349 -8.03 -20.20 9.39
C CYS A 349 -7.62 -19.44 10.66
N ILE A 350 -8.36 -18.37 11.01
CA ILE A 350 -8.12 -17.59 12.23
C ILE A 350 -8.31 -18.47 13.47
N GLU A 351 -9.33 -19.34 13.47
CA GLU A 351 -9.53 -20.34 14.52
C GLU A 351 -8.33 -21.28 14.68
N LYS A 352 -7.71 -21.69 13.56
CA LYS A 352 -6.52 -22.56 13.54
C LYS A 352 -5.17 -21.84 13.67
N GLY A 353 -5.16 -20.53 13.90
CA GLY A 353 -3.93 -19.80 14.20
C GLY A 353 -3.30 -19.06 13.01
N VAL A 354 -4.04 -18.86 11.91
CA VAL A 354 -3.56 -18.13 10.72
C VAL A 354 -4.47 -16.93 10.46
N MET A 355 -3.93 -15.73 10.60
CA MET A 355 -4.64 -14.48 10.29
C MET A 355 -4.56 -14.19 8.78
N THR A 356 -5.72 -14.09 8.14
CA THR A 356 -5.89 -13.72 6.73
C THR A 356 -7.19 -12.92 6.58
N ASP A 357 -7.45 -12.37 5.40
CA ASP A 357 -8.62 -11.53 5.12
C ASP A 357 -9.05 -11.62 3.64
N TRP A 358 -10.14 -10.96 3.28
CA TRP A 358 -10.62 -10.84 1.91
C TRP A 358 -10.18 -9.51 1.27
N PHE A 359 -10.50 -9.30 -0.02
CA PHE A 359 -10.20 -8.06 -0.76
C PHE A 359 -11.46 -7.26 -1.05
N LEU A 360 -11.39 -5.93 -0.99
CA LEU A 360 -12.57 -5.06 -1.20
C LEU A 360 -13.24 -5.27 -2.56
N PHE A 361 -12.46 -5.39 -3.64
CA PHE A 361 -12.98 -5.52 -5.01
C PHE A 361 -12.78 -6.94 -5.59
N ALA A 362 -12.39 -7.90 -4.74
CA ALA A 362 -12.33 -9.32 -5.07
C ALA A 362 -12.69 -10.16 -3.84
N PRO A 363 -13.91 -10.02 -3.30
CA PRO A 363 -14.28 -10.59 -1.99
C PRO A 363 -14.26 -12.12 -1.96
N GLN A 364 -14.35 -12.79 -3.11
CA GLN A 364 -14.15 -14.22 -3.26
C GLN A 364 -12.69 -14.69 -3.10
N CYS A 365 -11.73 -13.77 -2.98
CA CYS A 365 -10.30 -14.10 -2.87
C CYS A 365 -9.79 -13.97 -1.43
N LEU A 366 -9.04 -14.98 -0.98
CA LEU A 366 -8.29 -14.96 0.28
C LEU A 366 -6.95 -14.22 0.06
N ARG A 367 -6.61 -13.32 0.97
CA ARG A 367 -5.42 -12.45 0.91
C ARG A 367 -4.22 -13.10 1.58
N ILE A 368 -3.09 -13.08 0.86
CA ILE A 368 -1.78 -13.42 1.40
C ILE A 368 -0.81 -12.29 1.09
N ALA A 369 -0.45 -11.52 2.11
CA ALA A 369 0.55 -10.46 2.11
C ALA A 369 1.36 -10.44 3.44
N PRO A 370 2.04 -11.54 3.81
CA PRO A 370 2.76 -11.67 5.09
C PRO A 370 3.94 -10.69 5.20
N PRO A 371 4.49 -10.41 6.39
CA PRO A 371 5.81 -9.78 6.46
C PRO A 371 6.84 -10.49 5.57
N LEU A 372 7.75 -9.73 4.95
CA LEU A 372 8.73 -10.27 3.99
C LEU A 372 9.73 -11.23 4.66
N ILE A 373 9.83 -11.18 5.97
CA ILE A 373 10.68 -12.07 6.79
C ILE A 373 10.11 -13.49 6.94
N ILE A 374 8.90 -13.79 6.44
CA ILE A 374 8.28 -15.12 6.57
C ILE A 374 9.22 -16.25 6.09
N THR A 375 9.33 -17.30 6.88
CA THR A 375 10.22 -18.45 6.63
C THR A 375 9.53 -19.54 5.81
N GLU A 376 10.30 -20.47 5.24
CA GLU A 376 9.73 -21.63 4.52
C GLU A 376 8.82 -22.49 5.43
N ASP A 377 9.21 -22.71 6.68
CA ASP A 377 8.41 -23.48 7.64
C ASP A 377 7.07 -22.78 7.94
N GLU A 378 7.06 -21.45 8.05
CA GLU A 378 5.85 -20.66 8.25
C GLU A 378 4.95 -20.64 7.02
N ILE A 379 5.54 -20.58 5.82
CA ILE A 379 4.80 -20.74 4.55
C ILE A 379 4.14 -22.11 4.51
N LYS A 380 4.89 -23.17 4.84
CA LYS A 380 4.36 -24.54 4.87
C LYS A 380 3.22 -24.67 5.89
N PHE A 381 3.41 -24.17 7.11
CA PHE A 381 2.37 -24.19 8.14
C PHE A 381 1.09 -23.44 7.70
N ALA A 382 1.25 -22.26 7.10
CA ALA A 382 0.14 -21.49 6.54
C ALA A 382 -0.61 -22.27 5.46
N CYS A 383 0.12 -22.83 4.49
CA CYS A 383 -0.48 -23.59 3.40
C CYS A 383 -1.19 -24.85 3.91
N ASP A 384 -0.53 -25.65 4.75
CA ASP A 384 -1.11 -26.85 5.35
C ASP A 384 -2.41 -26.52 6.12
N THR A 385 -2.42 -25.40 6.85
CA THR A 385 -3.61 -24.93 7.58
C THR A 385 -4.75 -24.57 6.62
N ILE A 386 -4.47 -23.80 5.57
CA ILE A 386 -5.46 -23.40 4.56
C ILE A 386 -6.02 -24.64 3.86
N ILE A 387 -5.17 -25.58 3.44
CA ILE A 387 -5.59 -26.83 2.81
C ILE A 387 -6.46 -27.68 3.76
N ALA A 388 -6.06 -27.80 5.03
CA ALA A 388 -6.84 -28.52 6.03
C ALA A 388 -8.19 -27.85 6.34
N VAL A 389 -8.29 -26.52 6.21
CA VAL A 389 -9.56 -25.81 6.30
C VAL A 389 -10.41 -26.08 5.07
N LEU A 390 -9.86 -25.94 3.86
CA LEU A 390 -10.58 -26.19 2.62
C LEU A 390 -11.17 -27.61 2.57
N ASN A 391 -10.42 -28.63 2.97
CA ASN A 391 -10.92 -30.01 3.07
C ASN A 391 -12.13 -30.17 4.02
N ALA A 392 -12.31 -29.26 4.98
CA ALA A 392 -13.36 -29.35 6.00
C ALA A 392 -14.59 -28.49 5.67
N VAL A 393 -14.44 -27.41 4.89
CA VAL A 393 -15.49 -26.40 4.65
C VAL A 393 -15.91 -26.22 3.20
N ALA A 394 -15.12 -26.73 2.24
CA ALA A 394 -15.33 -26.55 0.80
C ALA A 394 -15.95 -27.78 0.13
#